data_AF-A0A8H7G2X8-F1
#
_entry.id   AF-A0A8H7G2X8-F1
#
_cell.length_a   1.000
_cell.length_b   1.000
_cell.length_c   1.000
_cell.angle_alpha   90.00
_cell.angle_beta   90.00
_cell.angle_gamma   90.00
#
_symmetry.space_group_name_H-M   'P 1'
#
loop_
_entity.id
_entity.type
_entity.pdbx_description
1 polymer ?
#
loop_
_entity_poly.entity_id
_entity_poly.type
_entity_poly.pdbx_seq_one_letter_code
_entity_poly.pdbx_strand_id
1 'polypeptide(L)'
;MPVKKLLLSEEHTARPIPTLSDRQFVVNKSRLTSEEEKTQRELFWYREALLQLITAHWRESGGTRHGELSLRQQRMTLPMLEALRTDPVEVTMSLVHYSIDSGEPTAITKQGGRFDAPANEFLHLKTLVSNMSRKTPCSEQWQAD
;
A
#
# COMPACT_ATOMS: atom_id res chain seq x y z
N MET A 1 -18.95 -9.66 -2.83
CA MET A 1 -18.84 -8.40 -2.06
C MET A 1 -17.56 -7.70 -2.50
N PRO A 2 -17.64 -6.47 -3.03
CA PRO A 2 -16.44 -5.71 -3.40
C PRO A 2 -15.76 -5.15 -2.14
N VAL A 3 -14.46 -5.38 -2.00
CA VAL A 3 -13.63 -4.85 -0.90
C VAL A 3 -12.66 -3.83 -1.50
N LYS A 4 -12.55 -2.64 -0.88
CA LYS A 4 -11.58 -1.62 -1.29
C LYS A 4 -10.16 -2.12 -0.99
N LYS A 5 -9.21 -1.75 -1.86
CA LYS A 5 -7.80 -2.02 -1.59
C LYS A 5 -7.37 -1.33 -0.29
N LEU A 6 -6.51 -2.01 0.45
CA LEU A 6 -6.02 -1.56 1.75
C LEU A 6 -4.60 -1.00 1.61
N LEU A 7 -4.33 0.05 2.37
CA LEU A 7 -3.00 0.61 2.56
C LEU A 7 -2.68 0.58 4.05
N LEU A 8 -1.82 -0.35 4.45
CA LEU A 8 -1.26 -0.40 5.80
C LEU A 8 0.09 0.31 5.81
N SER A 9 0.37 1.08 6.86
CA SER A 9 1.68 1.72 7.03
C SER A 9 2.77 0.67 7.25
N GLU A 10 4.01 1.01 6.89
CA GLU A 10 5.16 0.13 7.11
C GLU A 10 5.36 -0.19 8.59
N GLU A 11 5.10 0.78 9.48
CA GLU A 11 5.12 0.54 10.93
C GLU A 11 4.13 -0.55 11.34
N HIS A 12 2.93 -0.56 10.76
CA HIS A 12 1.88 -1.51 11.11
C HIS A 12 2.20 -2.93 10.64
N THR A 13 2.74 -3.06 9.42
CA THR A 13 3.14 -4.36 8.84
C THR A 13 4.45 -4.88 9.41
N ALA A 14 5.31 -4.02 9.96
CA ALA A 14 6.54 -4.42 10.62
C ALA A 14 6.33 -5.03 12.01
N ARG A 15 5.15 -4.83 12.62
CA ARG A 15 4.84 -5.34 13.97
C ARG A 15 5.02 -6.86 14.04
N PRO A 16 5.54 -7.39 15.16
CA PRO A 16 5.69 -8.83 15.33
C PRO A 16 4.31 -9.50 15.34
N ILE A 17 4.24 -10.70 14.78
CA ILE A 17 3.01 -11.51 14.81
C ILE A 17 2.76 -11.93 16.26
N PRO A 18 1.57 -11.67 16.83
CA PRO A 18 1.25 -12.10 18.19
C PRO A 18 1.35 -13.62 18.32
N THR A 19 2.10 -14.11 19.31
CA THR A 19 2.15 -15.53 19.64
C THR A 19 1.00 -15.86 20.60
N LEU A 20 0.38 -17.03 20.43
CA LEU A 20 -0.75 -17.49 21.26
C LEU A 20 -0.32 -18.01 22.65
N SER A 21 0.93 -17.82 23.07
CA SER A 21 1.42 -18.37 24.33
C SER A 21 2.37 -17.40 25.04
N ASP A 22 2.02 -17.04 26.28
CA ASP A 22 2.76 -16.11 27.16
C ASP A 22 4.13 -16.66 27.63
N ARG A 23 4.52 -17.89 27.25
CA ARG A 23 5.68 -18.60 27.81
C ARG A 23 6.62 -19.25 26.79
N GLN A 24 6.40 -19.04 25.50
CA GLN A 24 7.33 -19.56 24.50
C GLN A 24 8.31 -18.46 24.10
N PHE A 25 9.53 -18.53 24.64
CA PHE A 25 10.70 -17.96 23.97
C PHE A 25 10.82 -18.70 22.64
N VAL A 26 10.12 -18.22 21.61
CA VAL A 26 10.37 -18.62 20.24
C VAL A 26 11.70 -17.95 19.88
N VAL A 27 12.80 -18.60 20.25
CA VAL A 27 14.08 -18.37 19.60
C VAL A 27 13.79 -18.64 18.13
N ASN A 28 13.86 -17.63 17.26
CA ASN A 28 13.72 -17.79 15.81
C ASN A 28 14.77 -18.81 15.33
N LYS A 29 14.41 -20.09 15.40
CA LYS A 29 15.14 -21.22 14.80
C LYS A 29 14.68 -21.42 13.36
N SER A 30 13.95 -20.47 12.79
CA SER A 30 13.59 -20.44 11.39
C SER A 30 14.78 -19.96 10.59
N ARG A 31 15.30 -20.82 9.69
CA ARG A 31 16.19 -20.45 8.58
C ARG A 31 15.45 -19.58 7.54
N LEU A 32 14.59 -18.68 7.97
CA LEU A 32 13.88 -17.77 7.08
C LEU A 32 14.78 -16.56 6.84
N THR A 33 14.83 -16.13 5.59
CA THR A 33 15.46 -14.89 5.21
C THR A 33 14.63 -13.70 5.72
N SER A 34 15.27 -12.55 5.90
CA SER A 34 14.60 -11.30 6.30
C SER A 34 13.41 -10.94 5.39
N GLU A 35 13.51 -11.27 4.10
CA GLU A 35 12.45 -11.02 3.11
C GLU A 35 11.24 -11.93 3.31
N GLU A 36 11.46 -13.21 3.63
CA GLU A 36 10.38 -14.15 3.92
C GLU A 36 9.66 -13.78 5.22
N GLU A 37 10.40 -13.37 6.26
CA GLU A 37 9.80 -12.87 7.51
C GLU A 37 8.98 -11.60 7.30
N LYS A 38 9.44 -10.69 6.43
CA LYS A 38 8.67 -9.50 6.02
C LYS A 38 7.38 -9.90 5.31
N THR A 39 7.46 -10.83 4.37
CA THR A 39 6.30 -11.33 3.62
C THR A 39 5.28 -12.01 4.54
N GLN A 40 5.74 -12.81 5.50
CA GLN A 40 4.86 -13.45 6.50
C GLN A 40 4.13 -12.43 7.36
N ARG A 41 4.82 -11.38 7.83
CA ARG A 41 4.20 -10.29 8.58
C ARG A 41 3.17 -9.53 7.76
N GLU A 42 3.48 -9.22 6.50
CA GLU A 42 2.53 -8.57 5.59
C GLU A 42 1.28 -9.43 5.39
N LEU A 43 1.44 -10.71 5.08
CA LEU A 43 0.33 -11.66 4.92
C LEU A 43 -0.55 -11.72 6.17
N PHE A 44 0.05 -11.74 7.36
CA PHE A 44 -0.68 -11.79 8.62
C PHE A 44 -1.48 -10.49 8.85
N TRP A 45 -0.85 -9.33 8.75
CA TRP A 45 -1.50 -8.06 9.10
C TRP A 45 -2.56 -7.64 8.08
N TYR A 46 -2.33 -7.85 6.78
CA TYR A 46 -3.35 -7.58 5.77
C TYR A 46 -4.55 -8.53 5.90
N ARG A 47 -4.31 -9.78 6.31
CA ARG A 47 -5.38 -10.71 6.62
C ARG A 47 -6.20 -10.27 7.82
N GLU A 48 -5.57 -9.88 8.93
CA GLU A 48 -6.33 -9.39 10.09
C GLU A 48 -7.12 -8.12 9.76
N ALA A 49 -6.54 -7.19 8.98
CA ALA A 49 -7.25 -6.01 8.50
C ALA A 49 -8.46 -6.37 7.62
N LEU A 50 -8.33 -7.39 6.74
CA LEU A 50 -9.45 -7.89 5.94
C LEU A 50 -10.55 -8.53 6.81
N LEU A 51 -10.16 -9.35 7.79
CA LEU A 51 -11.10 -10.04 8.67
C LEU A 51 -11.82 -9.09 9.63
N GLN A 52 -11.26 -7.92 9.93
CA GLN A 52 -11.95 -6.85 10.65
C GLN A 52 -13.08 -6.21 9.83
N LEU A 53 -13.02 -6.27 8.50
CA LEU A 53 -14.00 -5.68 7.59
C LEU A 53 -15.13 -6.65 7.22
N ILE A 54 -14.92 -7.95 7.39
CA ILE A 54 -15.84 -8.98 6.91
C ILE A 54 -16.38 -9.79 8.08
N THR A 55 -17.70 -9.79 8.22
CA THR A 55 -18.43 -10.72 9.10
C THR A 55 -19.35 -11.58 8.25
N ALA A 56 -19.43 -12.86 8.58
CA ALA A 56 -20.27 -13.82 7.87
C ALA A 56 -21.29 -14.40 8.84
N HIS A 57 -22.55 -14.46 8.42
CA HIS A 57 -23.64 -15.02 9.21
C HIS A 57 -24.36 -16.07 8.37
N TRP A 58 -24.85 -17.13 9.00
CA TRP A 58 -25.66 -18.15 8.35
C TRP A 58 -27.02 -18.24 9.03
N ARG A 59 -28.02 -18.68 8.27
CA ARG A 59 -29.37 -18.95 8.74
C ARG A 59 -29.91 -20.19 8.05
N GLU A 60 -30.59 -21.03 8.80
CA GLU A 60 -31.25 -22.24 8.28
C GLU A 60 -32.48 -21.88 7.45
N SER A 61 -32.61 -22.49 6.27
CA SER A 61 -33.76 -22.28 5.39
C SER A 61 -35.03 -22.89 6.00
N GLY A 62 -35.99 -22.05 6.36
CA GLY A 62 -37.27 -22.49 6.98
C GLY A 62 -37.20 -22.75 8.48
N GLY A 63 -36.04 -22.60 9.12
CA GLY A 63 -35.84 -22.72 10.56
C GLY A 63 -35.61 -21.40 11.28
N THR A 64 -35.43 -21.48 12.61
CA THR A 64 -35.07 -20.34 13.48
C THR A 64 -33.56 -20.27 13.79
N ARG A 65 -32.80 -21.29 13.39
CA ARG A 65 -31.38 -21.39 13.67
C ARG A 65 -30.58 -20.40 12.81
N HIS A 66 -29.66 -19.72 13.45
CA HIS A 66 -28.76 -18.77 12.84
C HIS A 66 -27.46 -18.73 13.65
N GLY A 67 -26.40 -18.18 13.07
CA GLY A 67 -25.13 -18.02 13.77
C GLY A 67 -24.11 -17.24 12.95
N GLU A 68 -22.96 -16.99 13.56
CA GLU A 68 -21.81 -16.37 12.91
C GLU A 68 -20.88 -17.46 12.34
N LEU A 69 -20.36 -17.22 11.14
CA LEU A 69 -19.35 -18.06 10.51
C LEU A 69 -17.98 -17.42 10.69
N SER A 70 -17.10 -18.10 11.43
CA SER A 70 -15.73 -17.64 11.62
C SER A 70 -14.88 -17.86 10.36
N LEU A 71 -14.32 -16.78 9.84
CA LEU A 71 -13.37 -16.82 8.72
C LEU A 71 -11.90 -16.94 9.20
N ARG A 72 -11.67 -17.18 10.50
CA ARG A 72 -10.33 -17.26 11.10
C ARG A 72 -9.49 -18.44 10.61
N GLN A 73 -10.03 -19.38 9.84
CA GLN A 73 -9.21 -20.43 9.23
C GLN A 73 -8.69 -20.07 7.83
N GLN A 74 -9.21 -19.01 7.20
CA GLN A 74 -8.90 -18.66 5.82
C GLN A 74 -7.48 -18.10 5.64
N ARG A 75 -6.57 -18.89 5.08
CA ARG A 75 -5.18 -18.47 4.80
C ARG A 75 -5.13 -17.42 3.69
N MET A 76 -4.30 -16.41 3.87
CA MET A 76 -4.00 -15.43 2.82
C MET A 76 -2.77 -15.89 2.03
N THR A 77 -2.88 -15.89 0.71
CA THR A 77 -1.78 -16.21 -0.21
C THR A 77 -1.16 -14.93 -0.76
N LEU A 78 0.03 -15.01 -1.35
CA LEU A 78 0.69 -13.85 -1.95
C LEU A 78 -0.14 -13.20 -3.07
N PRO A 79 -0.77 -13.95 -4.01
CA PRO A 79 -1.66 -13.33 -5.01
C PRO A 79 -2.86 -12.60 -4.39
N MET A 80 -3.41 -13.12 -3.29
CA MET A 80 -4.50 -12.44 -2.57
C MET A 80 -4.03 -11.14 -1.93
N LEU A 81 -2.82 -11.12 -1.36
CA LEU A 81 -2.20 -9.93 -0.80
C LEU A 81 -1.97 -8.87 -1.88
N GLU A 82 -1.44 -9.24 -3.03
CA GLU A 82 -1.20 -8.33 -4.16
C GLU A 82 -2.50 -7.74 -4.74
N ALA A 83 -3.59 -8.52 -4.73
CA ALA A 83 -4.90 -8.04 -5.14
C ALA A 83 -5.50 -7.06 -4.10
N LEU A 84 -5.28 -7.30 -2.81
CA LEU A 84 -5.83 -6.51 -1.71
C LEU A 84 -5.04 -5.23 -1.44
N ARG A 85 -3.71 -5.26 -1.58
CA ARG A 85 -2.83 -4.13 -1.25
C ARG A 85 -2.89 -3.05 -2.33
N THR A 86 -2.89 -1.79 -1.90
CA THR A 86 -2.66 -0.64 -2.78
C THR A 86 -1.18 -0.55 -3.14
N ASP A 87 -0.88 -0.45 -4.43
CA ASP A 87 0.49 -0.27 -4.91
C ASP A 87 1.01 1.10 -4.48
N PRO A 88 2.21 1.18 -3.84
CA PRO A 88 2.76 2.45 -3.42
C PRO A 88 3.18 3.28 -4.64
N VAL A 89 2.86 4.57 -4.60
CA VAL A 89 3.26 5.55 -5.60
C VAL A 89 3.89 6.72 -4.86
N GLU A 90 5.05 7.15 -5.33
CA GLU A 90 5.71 8.34 -4.83
C GLU A 90 5.28 9.54 -5.69
N VAL A 91 4.87 10.62 -5.03
CA VAL A 91 4.46 11.87 -5.69
C VAL A 91 5.39 12.98 -5.23
N THR A 92 6.20 13.47 -6.15
CA THR A 92 7.14 14.56 -5.92
C THR A 92 6.66 15.80 -6.66
N MET A 93 6.42 16.88 -5.91
CA MET A 93 5.90 18.13 -6.46
C MET A 93 6.96 19.23 -6.34
N SER A 94 7.21 19.94 -7.44
CA SER A 94 8.11 21.09 -7.47
C SER A 94 7.48 22.25 -8.24
N LEU A 95 7.84 23.47 -7.85
CA LEU A 95 7.38 24.69 -8.51
C LEU A 95 8.46 25.15 -9.49
N VAL A 96 8.08 25.38 -10.74
CA VAL A 96 8.99 25.82 -11.80
C VAL A 96 8.45 27.07 -12.49
N HIS A 97 9.38 27.94 -12.89
CA HIS A 97 9.12 29.12 -13.69
C HIS A 97 9.71 28.92 -15.08
N TYR A 98 8.92 29.18 -16.13
CA TYR A 98 9.38 29.13 -17.51
C TYR A 98 9.56 30.55 -18.00
N SER A 99 10.82 30.99 -18.16
CA SER A 99 11.09 32.29 -18.77
C SER A 99 10.88 32.19 -20.28
N ILE A 100 10.25 33.21 -20.87
CA ILE A 100 9.95 33.29 -22.31
C ILE A 100 11.25 33.25 -23.15
N ASP A 101 12.35 33.77 -22.57
CA ASP A 101 13.62 33.96 -23.28
C ASP A 101 14.53 32.72 -23.23
N SER A 102 14.48 31.92 -22.15
CA SER A 102 15.37 30.78 -21.97
C SER A 102 14.77 29.44 -22.37
N GLY A 103 13.44 29.30 -22.40
CA GLY A 103 12.74 28.01 -22.63
C GLY A 103 12.96 26.95 -21.54
N GLU A 104 14.02 27.07 -20.75
CA GLU A 104 14.38 26.15 -19.67
C GLU A 104 13.63 26.45 -18.35
N PRO A 105 13.15 25.41 -17.65
CA PRO A 105 12.45 25.56 -16.38
C PRO A 105 13.42 25.93 -15.25
N THR A 106 13.18 27.07 -14.61
CA THR A 106 13.88 27.47 -13.38
C THR A 106 13.11 26.99 -12.16
N ALA A 107 13.72 26.14 -11.33
CA ALA A 107 13.09 25.66 -10.11
C ALA A 107 13.02 26.78 -9.06
N ILE A 108 11.85 26.95 -8.44
CA ILE A 108 11.68 27.90 -7.33
C ILE A 108 12.10 27.21 -6.04
N THR A 109 13.17 27.72 -5.44
CA THR A 109 13.70 27.18 -4.18
C THR A 109 12.82 27.58 -3.01
N LYS A 110 12.54 26.61 -2.15
CA LYS A 110 11.82 26.82 -0.90
C LYS A 110 12.71 27.57 0.10
N GLN A 111 12.31 28.77 0.52
CA GLN A 111 12.96 29.51 1.60
C GLN A 111 12.10 29.40 2.88
N GLY A 112 12.69 28.88 3.98
CA GLY A 112 12.03 28.87 5.29
C GLY A 112 10.66 28.17 5.35
N GLY A 113 10.42 27.16 4.51
CA GLY A 113 9.11 26.48 4.48
C GLY A 113 8.14 26.98 3.41
N ARG A 114 8.42 28.12 2.76
CA ARG A 114 7.54 28.78 1.80
C ARG A 114 8.21 28.87 0.42
N PHE A 115 7.39 28.97 -0.62
CA PHE A 115 7.84 29.28 -1.97
C PHE A 115 7.51 30.74 -2.23
N ASP A 116 8.53 31.54 -2.52
CA ASP A 116 8.35 32.95 -2.85
C ASP A 116 8.06 33.05 -4.36
N ALA A 117 6.83 33.47 -4.67
CA ALA A 117 6.35 33.64 -6.02
C ALA A 117 6.63 35.08 -6.48
N PRO A 118 7.29 35.29 -7.62
CA PRO A 118 7.39 36.61 -8.23
C PRO A 118 5.99 37.14 -8.61
N ALA A 119 5.78 38.44 -8.39
CA ALA A 119 4.50 39.08 -8.68
C ALA A 119 4.27 39.17 -10.19
N ASN A 120 3.03 38.93 -10.62
CA ASN A 120 2.60 38.99 -12.02
C ASN A 120 3.26 37.96 -12.96
N GLU A 121 3.83 36.88 -12.42
CA GLU A 121 4.41 35.79 -13.21
C GLU A 121 3.62 34.49 -13.06
N PHE A 122 3.61 33.68 -14.11
CA PHE A 122 2.94 32.38 -14.10
C PHE A 122 3.88 31.28 -13.62
N LEU A 123 3.47 30.56 -12.60
CA LEU A 123 4.22 29.44 -12.03
C LEU A 123 3.58 28.12 -12.43
N HIS A 124 4.42 27.11 -12.66
CA HIS A 124 3.98 25.78 -13.03
C HIS A 124 4.27 24.81 -11.91
N LEU A 125 3.28 24.02 -11.54
CA LEU A 125 3.42 22.94 -10.58
C LEU A 125 3.80 21.65 -11.31
N LYS A 126 5.08 21.29 -11.26
CA LYS A 126 5.58 20.04 -11.82
C LYS A 126 5.31 18.93 -10.82
N THR A 127 4.44 17.99 -11.19
CA THR A 127 4.14 16.79 -10.40
C THR A 127 4.78 15.60 -11.07
N LEU A 128 5.78 14.99 -10.43
CA LEU A 128 6.38 13.74 -10.83
C LEU A 128 5.73 12.61 -10.04
N VAL A 129 5.13 11.66 -10.76
CA VAL A 129 4.49 10.48 -10.18
C VAL A 129 5.32 9.26 -10.53
N SER A 130 5.93 8.63 -9.52
CA SER A 130 6.79 7.47 -9.68
C SER A 130 6.12 6.23 -9.10
N ASN A 131 5.97 5.19 -9.93
CA ASN A 131 5.44 3.91 -9.45
C ASN A 131 6.52 3.19 -8.64
N MET A 132 6.22 2.88 -7.36
CA MET A 132 7.13 2.19 -6.45
C MET A 132 6.79 0.71 -6.28
N SER A 133 5.86 0.20 -7.08
CA SER A 133 5.52 -1.23 -7.07
C SER A 133 6.65 -2.07 -7.64
N ARG A 134 6.80 -3.28 -7.10
CA ARG A 134 7.79 -4.28 -7.55
C ARG A 134 7.35 -5.05 -8.80
N LYS A 135 6.24 -4.64 -9.42
CA LYS A 135 5.69 -5.32 -10.59
C LYS A 135 6.59 -4.98 -11.77
N THR A 136 7.06 -6.00 -12.47
CA THR A 136 7.79 -5.82 -13.72
C THR A 136 6.94 -4.94 -14.64
N PRO A 137 7.49 -3.85 -15.22
CA PRO A 137 6.75 -3.07 -16.19
C PRO A 137 6.31 -4.03 -17.29
N CYS A 138 5.00 -4.11 -17.52
CA CYS A 138 4.47 -4.80 -18.69
C CYS A 138 4.99 -4.01 -19.89
N SER A 139 5.96 -4.56 -20.61
CA SER A 139 6.43 -3.99 -21.87
C SER A 139 5.34 -4.19 -22.91
N GLU A 140 4.32 -3.34 -22.87
CA GLU A 140 3.31 -3.27 -23.90
C GLU A 140 3.93 -2.50 -25.08
N GLN A 141 4.46 -3.25 -26.05
CA GLN A 141 4.94 -2.70 -27.30
C GLN A 141 3.71 -2.19 -28.07
N TRP A 142 3.49 -0.88 -28.00
CA TRP A 142 2.54 -0.19 -28.87
C TRP A 142 3.06 -0.28 -30.31
N GLN A 143 2.56 -1.23 -31.08
CA GLN A 143 2.61 -1.17 -32.54
C GLN A 143 1.48 -0.24 -32.97
N ALA A 144 1.86 0.93 -33.50
CA ALA A 144 0.94 1.80 -34.20
C ALA A 144 0.71 1.22 -35.61
N ASP A 145 -0.55 0.93 -35.94
CA ASP A 145 -1.02 0.70 -37.30
C ASP A 145 -1.05 2.02 -38.10
#